data_AF-A0A1I7FNQ4-F1
#
_entry.id   AF-A0A1I7FNQ4-F1
#
_cell.length_a   1.000
_cell.length_b   1.000
_cell.length_c   1.000
_cell.angle_alpha   90.00
_cell.angle_beta   90.00
_cell.angle_gamma   90.00
#
_symmetry.space_group_name_H-M   'P 1'
#
loop_
_entity.id
_entity.type
_entity.pdbx_description
1 polymer ?
#
loop_
_entity_poly.entity_id
_entity_poly.type
_entity_poly.pdbx_seq_one_letter_code
_entity_poly.pdbx_strand_id
1 'polypeptide(L)'
;MAIEPTKEAEHVFMVSTEIFQHPGLDIYTQMVCIVLQSYKNESTLPTLGDIARLGRMTTKQATGALQALVDLRILPHKIFRQIVGAFEDDRLSWTAKGVLAYCKDHPHVRLQDLMELSSQSGEEEHHIRNAIKELDRYGYLDDFSELKKVLH
;
A
#
# COMPACT_ATOMS: atom_id res chain seq x y z
N MET A 1 -36.09 -11.50 -10.78
CA MET A 1 -35.02 -11.22 -9.79
C MET A 1 -33.73 -11.72 -10.42
N ALA A 2 -33.02 -10.84 -11.12
CA ALA A 2 -31.77 -11.20 -11.79
C ALA A 2 -30.62 -10.80 -10.85
N ILE A 3 -29.84 -11.78 -10.44
CA ILE A 3 -28.57 -11.60 -9.73
C ILE A 3 -27.60 -10.95 -10.71
N GLU A 4 -27.25 -9.69 -10.48
CA GLU A 4 -26.21 -9.00 -11.23
C GLU A 4 -24.86 -9.66 -10.92
N PRO A 5 -24.03 -9.97 -11.93
CA PRO A 5 -22.67 -10.43 -11.68
C PRO A 5 -21.86 -9.28 -11.10
N THR A 6 -21.42 -9.44 -9.85
CA THR A 6 -20.40 -8.60 -9.22
C THR A 6 -19.20 -8.48 -10.16
N LYS A 7 -18.86 -7.24 -10.55
CA LYS A 7 -17.61 -6.92 -11.25
C LYS A 7 -16.43 -7.40 -10.39
N GLU A 8 -15.95 -8.61 -10.66
CA GLU A 8 -14.65 -9.05 -10.20
C GLU A 8 -13.63 -8.08 -10.78
N ALA A 9 -12.92 -7.39 -9.89
CA ALA A 9 -11.84 -6.51 -10.28
C ALA A 9 -10.75 -7.39 -10.88
N GLU A 10 -10.71 -7.50 -12.20
CA GLU A 10 -9.56 -8.02 -12.92
C GLU A 10 -8.34 -7.24 -12.40
N HIS A 11 -7.51 -7.91 -11.61
CA HIS A 11 -6.22 -7.36 -11.22
C HIS A 11 -5.34 -7.41 -12.47
N VAL A 12 -5.50 -6.43 -13.35
CA VAL A 12 -4.75 -6.33 -14.60
C VAL A 12 -3.30 -6.01 -14.25
N PHE A 13 -2.52 -7.06 -13.99
CA PHE A 13 -1.07 -6.99 -13.92
C PHE A 13 -0.54 -6.84 -15.35
N MET A 14 -0.24 -5.61 -15.76
CA MET A 14 0.59 -5.37 -16.95
C MET A 14 2.08 -5.56 -16.60
N VAL A 15 2.46 -6.77 -16.20
CA VAL A 15 3.88 -7.12 -16.04
C VAL A 15 4.33 -7.80 -17.33
N SER A 16 4.77 -7.01 -18.30
CA SER A 16 5.38 -7.50 -19.55
C SER A 16 6.62 -8.35 -19.23
N THR A 17 6.89 -9.41 -20.00
CA THR A 17 8.11 -10.23 -19.87
C THR A 17 9.39 -9.44 -20.12
N GLU A 18 9.27 -8.23 -20.68
CA GLU A 18 10.36 -7.24 -20.81
C GLU A 18 10.93 -6.80 -19.47
N ILE A 19 10.23 -7.06 -18.36
CA ILE A 19 10.72 -6.73 -17.02
C ILE A 19 12.05 -7.43 -16.71
N PHE A 20 12.26 -8.65 -17.19
CA PHE A 20 13.52 -9.38 -16.97
C PHE A 20 14.72 -8.71 -17.67
N GLN A 21 14.48 -7.76 -18.56
CA GLN A 21 15.50 -6.98 -19.26
C GLN A 21 15.67 -5.57 -18.69
N HIS A 22 14.89 -5.18 -17.67
CA HIS A 22 14.99 -3.83 -17.10
C HIS A 22 16.30 -3.70 -16.28
N PRO A 23 17.21 -2.80 -16.67
CA PRO A 23 18.41 -2.56 -15.89
C PRO A 23 18.01 -2.04 -14.50
N GLY A 24 18.55 -2.65 -13.44
CA GLY A 24 18.27 -2.26 -12.04
C GLY A 24 17.33 -3.18 -11.26
N LEU A 25 16.75 -4.21 -11.88
CA LEU A 25 15.97 -5.21 -11.13
C LEU A 25 16.86 -6.30 -10.58
N ASP A 26 16.94 -6.37 -9.25
CA ASP A 26 17.59 -7.47 -8.56
C ASP A 26 16.80 -8.77 -8.66
N ILE A 27 17.41 -9.87 -8.21
CA ILE A 27 16.82 -11.20 -8.26
C ILE A 27 15.48 -11.27 -7.48
N TYR A 28 15.35 -10.54 -6.37
CA TYR A 28 14.13 -10.57 -5.56
C TYR A 28 12.99 -9.87 -6.30
N THR A 29 13.26 -8.74 -6.91
CA THR A 29 12.28 -7.97 -7.67
C THR A 29 11.77 -8.76 -8.87
N GLN A 30 12.65 -9.47 -9.58
CA GLN A 30 12.26 -10.40 -10.64
C GLN A 30 11.41 -11.56 -10.13
N MET A 31 11.77 -12.17 -8.99
CA MET A 31 11.00 -13.25 -8.39
C MET A 31 9.62 -12.80 -7.94
N VAL A 32 9.47 -11.59 -7.38
CA VAL A 32 8.16 -11.02 -7.06
C VAL A 32 7.30 -10.88 -8.32
N CYS A 33 7.87 -10.41 -9.43
CA CYS A 33 7.13 -10.34 -10.70
C CYS A 33 6.64 -11.71 -11.17
N ILE A 34 7.48 -12.74 -11.09
CA ILE A 34 7.11 -14.12 -11.45
C ILE A 34 5.95 -14.61 -10.59
N VAL A 35 6.02 -14.39 -9.26
CA VAL A 35 4.93 -14.78 -8.36
C VAL A 35 3.66 -14.01 -8.71
N LEU A 36 3.70 -12.68 -8.87
CA LEU A 36 2.51 -11.91 -9.20
C LEU A 36 1.87 -12.36 -10.53
N GLN A 37 2.69 -12.68 -11.54
CA GLN A 37 2.21 -13.21 -12.81
C GLN A 37 1.49 -14.56 -12.66
N SER A 38 1.91 -15.41 -11.72
CA SER A 38 1.22 -16.69 -11.50
C SER A 38 -0.19 -16.52 -10.89
N TYR A 39 -0.48 -15.37 -10.28
CA TYR A 39 -1.79 -15.03 -9.71
C TYR A 39 -2.66 -14.21 -10.67
N LYS A 40 -2.23 -13.96 -11.92
CA LYS A 40 -2.98 -13.13 -12.87
C LYS A 40 -4.39 -13.65 -13.16
N ASN A 41 -4.58 -14.97 -13.13
CA ASN A 41 -5.87 -15.62 -13.38
C ASN A 41 -6.61 -15.98 -12.08
N GLU A 42 -6.02 -15.67 -10.92
CA GLU A 42 -6.63 -15.95 -9.63
C GLU A 42 -7.55 -14.79 -9.23
N SER A 43 -8.64 -15.10 -8.54
CA SER A 43 -9.58 -14.07 -8.03
C SER A 43 -9.02 -13.28 -6.84
N THR A 44 -7.90 -13.72 -6.27
CA THR A 44 -7.27 -13.12 -5.08
C THR A 44 -5.81 -12.79 -5.32
N LEU A 45 -5.36 -11.67 -4.76
CA LEU A 45 -3.95 -11.32 -4.70
C LEU A 45 -3.19 -12.26 -3.75
N PRO A 46 -1.91 -12.57 -4.04
CA PRO A 46 -1.08 -13.32 -3.11
C PRO A 46 -0.83 -12.49 -1.84
N THR A 47 -0.76 -13.17 -0.70
CA THR A 47 -0.33 -12.53 0.55
C THR A 47 1.18 -12.24 0.52
N LEU A 48 1.66 -11.33 1.36
CA LEU A 48 3.10 -11.11 1.53
C LEU A 48 3.85 -12.41 1.89
N GLY A 49 3.21 -13.29 2.68
CA GLY A 49 3.74 -14.62 3.02
C GLY A 49 3.83 -15.56 1.82
N ASP A 50 2.85 -15.55 0.92
CA ASP A 50 2.89 -16.33 -0.31
C ASP A 50 4.01 -15.88 -1.24
N ILE A 51 4.21 -14.56 -1.37
CA ILE A 51 5.29 -13.99 -2.17
C ILE A 51 6.65 -14.41 -1.61
N ALA A 52 6.84 -14.26 -0.29
CA ALA A 52 8.08 -14.68 0.37
C ALA A 52 8.35 -16.18 0.15
N ARG A 53 7.35 -17.02 0.38
CA ARG A 53 7.45 -18.48 0.26
C ARG A 53 7.73 -18.93 -1.18
N LEU A 54 6.94 -18.47 -2.16
CA LEU A 54 7.07 -18.87 -3.56
C LEU A 54 8.32 -18.27 -4.22
N GLY A 55 8.67 -17.04 -3.84
CA GLY A 55 9.87 -16.36 -4.28
C GLY A 55 11.16 -16.81 -3.59
N ARG A 56 11.07 -17.72 -2.61
CA ARG A 56 12.20 -18.23 -1.80
C ARG A 56 13.01 -17.09 -1.17
N MET A 57 12.31 -16.15 -0.57
CA MET A 57 12.88 -14.96 0.07
C MET A 57 12.20 -14.70 1.42
N THR A 58 12.79 -13.83 2.23
CA THR A 58 12.17 -13.37 3.48
C THR A 58 11.03 -12.39 3.19
N THR A 59 10.12 -12.21 4.14
CA THR A 59 9.06 -11.18 4.04
C THR A 59 9.65 -9.78 3.88
N LYS A 60 10.75 -9.47 4.58
CA LYS A 60 11.46 -8.19 4.44
C LYS A 60 11.98 -7.96 3.01
N GLN A 61 12.56 -9.00 2.40
CA GLN A 61 13.01 -8.94 1.00
C GLN A 61 11.83 -8.79 0.04
N ALA A 62 10.72 -9.48 0.29
CA ALA A 62 9.50 -9.35 -0.50
C ALA A 62 8.92 -7.93 -0.40
N THR A 63 8.85 -7.34 0.78
CA THR A 63 8.42 -5.94 0.99
C THR A 63 9.31 -4.97 0.23
N GLY A 64 10.64 -5.11 0.34
CA GLY A 64 11.60 -4.27 -0.38
C GLY A 64 11.49 -4.40 -1.89
N ALA A 65 11.31 -5.62 -2.40
CA ALA A 65 11.11 -5.88 -3.82
C ALA A 65 9.78 -5.29 -4.34
N LEU A 66 8.68 -5.45 -3.60
CA LEU A 66 7.39 -4.82 -3.92
C LEU A 66 7.51 -3.30 -3.93
N GLN A 67 8.26 -2.72 -2.99
CA GLN A 67 8.52 -1.29 -2.94
C GLN A 67 9.32 -0.83 -4.17
N ALA A 68 10.38 -1.54 -4.54
CA ALA A 68 11.17 -1.22 -5.73
C ALA A 68 10.30 -1.22 -7.00
N LEU A 69 9.35 -2.17 -7.12
CA LEU A 69 8.40 -2.19 -8.24
C LEU A 69 7.46 -0.99 -8.26
N VAL A 70 7.05 -0.49 -7.09
CA VAL A 70 6.25 0.74 -6.99
C VAL A 70 7.07 1.96 -7.42
N ASP A 71 8.32 2.05 -6.96
CA ASP A 71 9.22 3.16 -7.27
C ASP A 71 9.54 3.20 -8.78
N LEU A 72 9.67 2.03 -9.42
CA LEU A 72 9.83 1.87 -10.87
C LEU A 72 8.52 2.05 -11.66
N ARG A 73 7.39 2.36 -11.00
CA ARG A 73 6.06 2.52 -11.61
C ARG A 73 5.52 1.27 -12.33
N ILE A 74 6.07 0.11 -11.99
CA ILE A 74 5.63 -1.19 -12.52
C ILE A 74 4.43 -1.69 -11.71
N LEU A 75 4.47 -1.51 -10.40
CA LEU A 75 3.40 -1.90 -9.48
C LEU A 75 2.64 -0.66 -8.98
N PRO A 76 1.29 -0.63 -9.08
CA PRO A 76 0.52 0.46 -8.48
C PRO A 76 0.60 0.46 -6.95
N HIS A 77 0.62 1.65 -6.33
CA HIS A 77 0.54 1.80 -4.87
C HIS A 77 -0.64 1.03 -4.25
N LYS A 78 -1.80 1.01 -4.91
CA LYS A 78 -2.98 0.27 -4.44
C LYS A 78 -2.69 -1.22 -4.22
N ILE A 79 -2.02 -1.87 -5.18
CA ILE A 79 -1.70 -3.30 -5.10
C ILE A 79 -0.67 -3.54 -3.99
N PHE A 80 0.36 -2.69 -3.91
CA PHE A 80 1.33 -2.75 -2.81
C PHE A 80 0.64 -2.70 -1.45
N ARG A 81 -0.26 -1.72 -1.24
CA ARG A 81 -0.98 -1.54 0.04
C ARG A 81 -1.89 -2.73 0.38
N GLN A 82 -2.48 -3.37 -0.62
CA GLN A 82 -3.30 -4.57 -0.43
C GLN A 82 -2.48 -5.79 -0.01
N ILE A 83 -1.26 -5.93 -0.51
CA ILE A 83 -0.38 -7.08 -0.24
C ILE A 83 0.40 -6.90 1.08
N VAL A 84 1.05 -5.74 1.24
CA VAL A 84 1.94 -5.45 2.38
C VAL A 84 1.15 -4.98 3.58
N GLY A 85 0.15 -4.12 3.37
CA GLY A 85 -0.56 -3.44 4.45
C GLY A 85 0.30 -2.37 5.14
N ALA A 86 -0.36 -1.50 5.89
CA ALA A 86 0.30 -0.32 6.47
C ALA A 86 1.32 -0.67 7.55
N PHE A 87 1.11 -1.73 8.32
CA PHE A 87 1.97 -2.07 9.46
C PHE A 87 3.31 -2.67 9.04
N GLU A 88 3.34 -3.39 7.91
CA GLU A 88 4.56 -3.95 7.32
C GLU A 88 5.25 -2.99 6.33
N ASP A 89 4.66 -1.81 6.06
CA ASP A 89 5.28 -0.78 5.23
C ASP A 89 6.28 0.04 6.05
N ASP A 90 7.57 -0.22 5.84
CA ASP A 90 8.68 0.46 6.51
C ASP A 90 8.83 1.92 6.08
N ARG A 91 8.17 2.35 5.00
CA ARG A 91 8.17 3.74 4.56
C ARG A 91 7.23 4.62 5.38
N LEU A 92 6.36 4.02 6.19
CA LEU A 92 5.42 4.73 7.06
C LEU A 92 5.98 4.87 8.48
N SER A 93 5.95 6.09 9.01
CA SER A 93 6.20 6.37 10.41
C SER A 93 5.15 5.73 11.34
N TRP A 94 5.53 5.51 12.61
CA TRP A 94 4.59 5.03 13.62
C TRP A 94 3.38 5.96 13.79
N THR A 95 3.59 7.28 13.72
CA THR A 95 2.51 8.27 13.76
C THR A 95 1.57 8.10 12.57
N ALA A 96 2.09 7.91 11.36
CA ALA A 96 1.26 7.65 10.17
C ALA A 96 0.44 6.35 10.29
N LYS A 97 1.06 5.27 10.80
CA LYS A 97 0.36 4.00 11.05
C LYS A 97 -0.77 4.19 12.08
N GLY A 98 -0.52 4.93 13.16
CA GLY A 98 -1.51 5.24 14.19
C GLY A 98 -2.67 6.08 13.66
N VAL A 99 -2.38 7.16 12.93
CA VAL A 99 -3.40 8.02 12.30
C VAL A 99 -4.26 7.19 11.34
N LEU A 100 -3.65 6.36 10.50
CA LEU A 100 -4.40 5.52 9.57
C LEU A 100 -5.31 4.52 10.29
N ALA A 101 -4.83 3.88 11.36
CA ALA A 101 -5.64 2.98 12.17
C ALA A 101 -6.85 3.71 12.77
N TYR A 102 -6.62 4.89 13.36
CA TYR A 102 -7.71 5.71 13.91
C TYR A 102 -8.74 6.10 12.84
N CYS A 103 -8.29 6.50 11.66
CA CYS A 103 -9.19 6.89 10.55
C CYS A 103 -10.03 5.71 10.04
N LYS A 104 -9.50 4.48 10.06
CA LYS A 104 -10.27 3.28 9.69
C LYS A 104 -11.42 3.01 10.66
N ASP A 105 -11.20 3.25 11.94
CA ASP A 105 -12.24 3.11 12.97
C ASP A 105 -13.22 4.30 12.98
N HIS A 106 -12.81 5.45 12.42
CA HIS A 106 -13.58 6.69 12.38
C HIS A 106 -13.62 7.28 10.95
N PRO A 107 -14.42 6.71 10.01
CA PRO A 107 -14.37 7.06 8.58
C PRO A 107 -14.72 8.53 8.25
N HIS A 108 -15.38 9.22 9.19
CA HIS A 108 -15.81 10.61 9.05
C HIS A 108 -14.96 11.60 9.86
N VAL A 109 -13.83 11.14 10.41
CA VAL A 109 -12.92 11.98 11.17
C VAL A 109 -12.43 13.16 10.32
N ARG A 110 -12.45 14.36 10.90
CA ARG A 110 -11.91 15.56 10.29
C ARG A 110 -10.50 15.80 10.81
N LEU A 111 -9.70 16.59 10.08
CA LEU A 111 -8.37 16.96 10.55
C LEU A 111 -8.42 17.62 11.93
N GLN A 112 -9.42 18.47 12.17
CA GLN A 112 -9.57 19.15 13.45
C GLN A 112 -9.68 18.16 14.62
N ASP A 113 -10.47 17.09 14.46
CA ASP A 113 -10.62 16.05 15.47
C ASP A 113 -9.28 15.35 15.76
N LEU A 114 -8.48 15.09 14.72
CA LEU A 114 -7.12 14.51 14.86
C LEU A 114 -6.15 15.46 15.58
N MET A 115 -6.25 16.77 15.31
CA MET A 115 -5.41 17.78 15.95
C MET A 115 -5.78 17.99 17.42
N GLU A 116 -7.06 17.94 17.75
CA GLU A 116 -7.54 18.02 19.13
C GLU A 116 -6.99 16.85 19.97
N LEU A 117 -6.93 15.63 19.40
CA LEU A 117 -6.31 14.47 20.05
C LEU A 117 -4.81 14.65 20.33
N SER A 118 -4.04 15.25 19.39
CA SER A 118 -2.60 15.48 19.60
C SER A 118 -2.33 16.59 20.61
N SER A 119 -3.19 17.63 20.64
CA SER A 119 -3.07 18.75 21.58
C SER A 119 -3.16 18.31 23.05
N GLN A 120 -3.92 17.25 23.33
CA GLN A 120 -4.09 16.70 24.68
C GLN A 120 -2.94 15.81 25.11
N SER A 121 -2.15 15.30 24.17
CA SER A 121 -1.03 14.38 24.41
C SER A 121 0.34 15.05 24.39
N GLY A 122 0.40 16.36 24.06
CA GLY A 122 1.65 17.13 24.04
C GLY A 122 2.55 16.84 22.83
N GLU A 123 2.07 16.01 21.88
CA GLU A 123 2.75 15.82 20.60
C GLU A 123 2.45 17.00 19.67
N GLU A 124 3.51 17.57 19.08
CA GLU A 124 3.42 18.77 18.25
C GLU A 124 2.50 18.52 17.04
N GLU A 125 1.51 19.39 16.82
CA GLU A 125 0.55 19.34 15.71
C GLU A 125 1.19 19.13 14.32
N HIS A 126 2.47 19.48 14.18
CA HIS A 126 3.29 19.21 13.00
C HIS A 126 3.42 17.72 12.68
N HIS A 127 3.46 16.84 13.68
CA HIS A 127 3.60 15.39 13.47
C HIS A 127 2.39 14.79 12.76
N ILE A 128 1.17 15.21 13.12
CA ILE A 128 -0.07 14.73 12.49
C ILE A 128 -0.14 15.19 11.04
N ARG A 129 0.17 16.46 10.75
CA ARG A 129 0.17 16.96 9.37
C ARG A 129 1.21 16.25 8.51
N ASN A 130 2.39 15.98 9.06
CA ASN A 130 3.43 15.23 8.36
C ASN A 130 3.01 13.77 8.12
N ALA A 131 2.39 13.12 9.09
CA ALA A 131 1.83 11.78 8.95
C ALA A 131 0.76 11.71 7.84
N ILE A 132 -0.13 12.70 7.75
CA ILE A 132 -1.14 12.77 6.69
C ILE A 132 -0.50 12.94 5.31
N LYS A 133 0.51 13.81 5.18
CA LYS A 133 1.28 13.97 3.93
C LYS A 133 2.00 12.68 3.53
N GLU A 134 2.53 11.95 4.50
CA GLU A 134 3.19 10.67 4.29
C GLU A 134 2.21 9.60 3.80
N LEU A 135 1.03 9.51 4.44
CA LEU A 135 -0.04 8.60 4.02
C LEU A 135 -0.53 8.93 2.60
N ASP A 136 -0.70 10.21 2.25
CA ASP A 136 -1.08 10.63 0.90
C ASP A 136 -0.01 10.25 -0.13
N ARG A 137 1.26 10.54 0.17
CA ARG A 137 2.41 10.23 -0.71
C ARG A 137 2.46 8.76 -1.11
N TYR A 138 2.15 7.85 -0.19
CA TYR A 138 2.17 6.41 -0.47
C TYR A 138 0.79 5.82 -0.85
N GLY A 139 -0.22 6.68 -1.02
CA GLY A 139 -1.56 6.34 -1.49
C GLY A 139 -2.50 5.82 -0.41
N TYR A 140 -2.10 5.77 0.86
CA TYR A 140 -2.96 5.25 1.93
C TYR A 140 -4.21 6.09 2.19
N LEU A 141 -4.25 7.34 1.73
CA LEU A 141 -5.44 8.19 1.79
C LEU A 141 -6.34 8.14 0.55
N ASP A 142 -6.05 7.29 -0.44
CA ASP A 142 -6.88 7.18 -1.66
C ASP A 142 -8.36 6.91 -1.37
N ASP A 143 -8.63 6.19 -0.28
CA ASP A 143 -9.96 5.81 0.16
C ASP A 143 -10.55 6.81 1.18
N PHE A 144 -9.80 7.85 1.58
CA PHE A 144 -10.18 8.86 2.59
C PHE A 144 -10.26 10.26 1.97
N SER A 145 -11.31 10.50 1.17
CA SER A 145 -11.48 11.74 0.40
C SER A 145 -11.51 13.02 1.24
N GLU A 146 -12.03 12.96 2.47
CA GLU A 146 -12.11 14.13 3.36
C GLU A 146 -10.74 14.59 3.84
N LEU A 147 -9.80 13.66 4.11
CA LEU A 147 -8.46 14.00 4.58
C LEU A 147 -7.57 14.52 3.44
N LYS A 148 -7.77 14.03 2.21
CA LYS A 148 -7.08 14.56 1.02
C LYS A 148 -7.38 16.03 0.75
N LYS A 149 -8.62 16.48 1.00
CA LYS A 149 -9.02 17.88 0.81
C LYS A 149 -8.24 18.86 1.68
N VAL A 150 -7.65 18.40 2.77
CA VAL A 150 -6.97 19.27 3.74
C VAL A 150 -5.50 19.52 3.39
N LEU A 151 -4.98 18.81 2.39
CA LEU A 151 -3.62 18.99 1.88
C LEU A 151 -3.51 20.03 0.74
N HIS A 152 -4.64 20.50 0.22
CA HIS A 152 -4.76 21.47 -0.88
C HIS A 152 -5.49 22.73 -0.41
#